data_AF-A0A1I7TQ14-F1
#
_entry.id   AF-A0A1I7TQ14-F1
#
_cell.length_a   1.000
_cell.length_b   1.000
_cell.length_c   1.000
_cell.angle_alpha   90.00
_cell.angle_beta   90.00
_cell.angle_gamma   90.00
#
_symmetry.space_group_name_H-M   'P 1'
#
loop_
_entity.id
_entity.type
_entity.pdbx_description
1 polymer ?
#
loop_
_entity_poly.entity_id
_entity_poly.type
_entity_poly.pdbx_seq_one_letter_code
_entity_poly.pdbx_strand_id
1 'polypeptide(L)'
;MYKHPSVHYEFYIRHRESFIDTEDYVKSYIRDINEKEVIFVQEPRNKLKTYWLEPREGLRDLSAYIVSAFNAKSLEKVTIDVKFMKRSFVEWVNNEFDGKINHMIVNIEFGSALNREYLFETCRKSKYLGFYCNHNLEFQYVSNFTTDDIFINKARPLKLDSLIALSQQSTSVTLFDCSAPTIFAELSSFLKYWMETGCRMKMKYLYALTEIPQKEFLPDMDYERVDPSVRRHFQVHDEYKAIFAGGLTVRRFDGAVVSICTTPISRVPKTIVEFYFWPDYNGSMGSL
;
A
#
# COMPACT_ATOMS: atom_id res chain seq x y z
N MET A 1 -1.46 -33.56 -22.44
CA MET A 1 -1.63 -33.03 -21.07
C MET A 1 -0.86 -31.72 -21.00
N TYR A 2 -1.51 -30.60 -21.33
CA TYR A 2 -0.86 -29.29 -21.36
C TYR A 2 -0.66 -28.79 -19.93
N LYS A 3 0.59 -28.68 -19.50
CA LYS A 3 0.95 -27.95 -18.27
C LYS A 3 0.70 -26.47 -18.53
N HIS A 4 -0.36 -25.92 -17.96
CA HIS A 4 -0.65 -24.50 -18.03
C HIS A 4 0.38 -23.75 -17.17
N PRO A 5 1.08 -22.74 -17.72
CA PRO A 5 1.97 -21.89 -16.92
C PRO A 5 1.13 -21.06 -15.94
N SER A 6 1.68 -20.88 -14.74
CA SER A 6 1.16 -20.16 -13.58
C SER A 6 0.23 -19.00 -13.96
N VAL A 7 -1.07 -19.18 -13.69
CA VAL A 7 -2.12 -18.18 -13.93
C VAL A 7 -2.16 -17.24 -12.73
N HIS A 8 -2.08 -15.93 -13.02
CA HIS A 8 -2.13 -14.85 -12.03
C HIS A 8 -3.59 -14.35 -11.94
N TYR A 9 -4.23 -14.51 -10.79
CA TYR A 9 -5.63 -14.11 -10.58
C TYR A 9 -5.73 -12.69 -10.04
N GLU A 10 -6.61 -11.90 -10.66
CA GLU A 10 -6.99 -10.58 -10.17
C GLU A 10 -8.51 -10.53 -9.91
N PHE A 11 -8.91 -10.39 -8.64
CA PHE A 11 -10.32 -10.27 -8.26
C PHE A 11 -10.74 -8.81 -8.15
N TYR A 12 -11.79 -8.42 -8.87
CA TYR A 12 -12.40 -7.08 -8.83
C TYR A 12 -13.89 -7.18 -8.50
N ILE A 13 -14.37 -6.39 -7.54
CA ILE A 13 -15.79 -6.26 -7.21
C ILE A 13 -16.20 -4.81 -7.55
N ARG A 14 -16.93 -4.58 -8.66
CA ARG A 14 -17.39 -3.23 -9.12
C ARG A 14 -18.70 -3.29 -9.91
N HIS A 15 -19.44 -2.17 -9.93
CA HIS A 15 -20.76 -1.97 -10.57
C HIS A 15 -20.71 -1.77 -12.10
N ARG A 16 -21.80 -2.12 -12.79
CA ARG A 16 -22.01 -2.29 -14.25
C ARG A 16 -21.73 -1.07 -15.16
N GLU A 17 -21.70 0.15 -14.65
CA GLU A 17 -21.74 1.35 -15.52
C GLU A 17 -20.36 1.88 -15.94
N SER A 18 -19.27 1.24 -15.53
CA SER A 18 -17.89 1.65 -15.91
C SER A 18 -17.27 0.77 -17.00
N PHE A 19 -18.10 -0.01 -17.71
CA PHE A 19 -17.67 -1.10 -18.60
C PHE A 19 -17.24 -0.69 -20.01
N ILE A 20 -17.29 0.59 -20.36
CA ILE A 20 -16.99 1.03 -21.73
C ILE A 20 -15.94 2.12 -21.68
N ASP A 21 -14.69 1.71 -21.45
CA ASP A 21 -13.58 2.21 -22.28
C ASP A 21 -12.29 1.43 -22.00
N THR A 22 -11.67 0.94 -23.09
CA THR A 22 -10.23 0.82 -23.38
C THR A 22 -9.92 -0.45 -24.20
N GLU A 23 -9.20 -0.22 -25.29
CA GLU A 23 -9.04 -1.05 -26.50
C GLU A 23 -8.19 -2.34 -26.34
N ASP A 24 -7.91 -2.81 -25.12
CA ASP A 24 -6.85 -3.81 -24.86
C ASP A 24 -7.33 -5.22 -24.44
N TYR A 25 -8.64 -5.50 -24.43
CA TYR A 25 -9.16 -6.78 -23.97
C TYR A 25 -9.14 -7.86 -25.06
N VAL A 26 -8.45 -8.98 -24.80
CA VAL A 26 -8.29 -10.06 -25.79
C VAL A 26 -9.60 -10.82 -25.99
N LYS A 27 -10.33 -11.16 -24.90
CA LYS A 27 -11.67 -11.77 -24.92
C LYS A 27 -12.43 -11.49 -23.62
N SER A 28 -13.70 -11.12 -23.71
CA SER A 28 -14.65 -11.17 -22.60
C SER A 28 -15.70 -12.25 -22.86
N TYR A 29 -16.18 -12.90 -21.80
CA TYR A 29 -17.27 -13.87 -21.90
C TYR A 29 -18.10 -13.88 -20.62
N ILE A 30 -19.40 -14.09 -20.80
CA ILE A 30 -20.37 -14.21 -19.71
C ILE A 30 -20.62 -15.68 -19.45
N ARG A 31 -20.62 -16.09 -18.19
CA ARG A 31 -20.96 -17.45 -17.76
C ARG A 31 -21.86 -17.42 -16.54
N ASP A 32 -22.86 -18.27 -16.54
CA ASP A 32 -23.63 -18.58 -15.34
C ASP A 32 -22.85 -19.59 -14.50
N ILE A 33 -22.58 -19.24 -13.25
CA ILE A 33 -22.01 -20.16 -12.27
C ILE A 33 -22.87 -20.12 -11.02
N ASN A 34 -23.43 -21.27 -10.65
CA ASN A 34 -24.44 -21.38 -9.58
C ASN A 34 -25.58 -20.37 -9.74
N GLU A 35 -26.15 -20.28 -10.95
CA GLU A 35 -27.26 -19.36 -11.28
C GLU A 35 -26.89 -17.86 -11.18
N LYS A 36 -25.59 -17.53 -11.15
CA LYS A 36 -25.10 -16.15 -11.12
C LYS A 36 -24.31 -15.81 -12.37
N GLU A 37 -24.62 -14.65 -12.96
CA GLU A 37 -23.90 -14.13 -14.12
C GLU A 37 -22.51 -13.62 -13.71
N VAL A 38 -21.48 -14.13 -14.38
CA VAL A 38 -20.08 -13.76 -14.15
C VAL A 38 -19.46 -13.29 -15.45
N ILE A 39 -18.84 -12.11 -15.41
CA ILE A 39 -18.08 -11.60 -16.56
C ILE A 39 -16.63 -11.97 -16.36
N PHE A 40 -16.12 -12.81 -17.25
CA PHE A 40 -14.71 -13.13 -17.34
C PHE A 40 -14.06 -12.26 -18.40
N VAL A 41 -12.90 -11.72 -18.06
CA VAL A 41 -12.05 -10.96 -18.97
C VAL A 41 -10.68 -11.60 -18.95
N GLN A 42 -10.27 -12.14 -20.08
CA GLN A 42 -8.93 -12.66 -20.27
C GLN A 42 -8.03 -11.53 -20.76
N GLU A 43 -7.01 -11.23 -19.96
CA GLU A 43 -6.00 -10.25 -20.30
C GLU A 43 -4.75 -10.91 -20.91
N PRO A 44 -3.91 -10.15 -21.61
CA PRO A 44 -2.57 -10.61 -22.00
C PRO A 44 -1.80 -11.16 -20.79
N ARG A 45 -0.89 -12.12 -21.03
CA ARG A 45 -0.01 -12.74 -20.02
C ARG A 45 -0.70 -13.64 -18.99
N ASN A 46 -1.74 -14.38 -19.39
CA ASN A 46 -2.43 -15.37 -18.55
C ASN A 46 -3.03 -14.78 -17.26
N LYS A 47 -3.57 -13.57 -17.37
CA LYS A 47 -4.33 -12.95 -16.28
C LYS A 47 -5.81 -13.13 -16.53
N LEU A 48 -6.52 -13.59 -15.50
CA LEU A 48 -7.98 -13.70 -15.53
C LEU A 48 -8.57 -12.68 -14.57
N LYS A 49 -9.38 -11.78 -15.11
CA LYS A 49 -10.20 -10.86 -14.34
C LYS A 49 -11.64 -11.35 -14.32
N THR A 50 -12.26 -11.25 -13.17
CA THR A 50 -13.69 -11.57 -12.99
C THR A 50 -14.40 -10.39 -12.38
N TYR A 51 -15.56 -10.05 -12.92
CA TYR A 51 -16.44 -9.00 -12.43
C TYR A 51 -17.79 -9.59 -12.02
N TRP A 52 -18.37 -9.04 -10.95
CA TRP A 52 -19.55 -9.59 -10.27
C TRP A 52 -20.62 -8.51 -10.13
N LEU A 53 -21.83 -8.79 -10.62
CA LEU A 53 -22.95 -7.84 -10.62
C LEU A 53 -23.72 -7.82 -9.30
N GLU A 54 -23.72 -8.94 -8.54
CA GLU A 54 -24.47 -9.04 -7.29
C GLU A 54 -23.55 -9.04 -6.05
N PRO A 55 -23.78 -8.14 -5.08
CA PRO A 55 -22.90 -7.99 -3.93
C PRO A 55 -23.06 -9.05 -2.83
N ARG A 56 -23.89 -10.10 -2.96
CA ARG A 56 -24.13 -11.08 -1.86
C ARG A 56 -24.46 -12.51 -2.32
N GLU A 57 -24.04 -13.45 -1.48
CA GLU A 57 -24.15 -14.93 -1.53
C GLU A 57 -23.54 -15.59 -2.79
N GLY A 58 -22.49 -16.39 -2.57
CA GLY A 58 -21.81 -17.13 -3.64
C GLY A 58 -20.42 -16.61 -4.04
N LEU A 59 -20.03 -15.36 -3.75
CA LEU A 59 -18.70 -14.85 -4.13
C LEU A 59 -17.55 -15.72 -3.60
N ARG A 60 -17.65 -16.19 -2.34
CA ARG A 60 -16.69 -17.14 -1.76
C ARG A 60 -16.71 -18.46 -2.52
N ASP A 61 -17.86 -19.10 -2.63
CA ASP A 61 -17.98 -20.45 -3.20
C ASP A 61 -17.52 -20.47 -4.66
N LEU A 62 -17.78 -19.39 -5.36
CA LEU A 62 -17.43 -19.17 -6.75
C LEU A 62 -15.95 -18.83 -6.94
N SER A 63 -15.40 -17.98 -6.07
CA SER A 63 -13.95 -17.75 -6.04
C SER A 63 -13.20 -19.03 -5.67
N ALA A 64 -13.73 -19.83 -4.74
CA ALA A 64 -13.20 -21.13 -4.38
C ALA A 64 -13.28 -22.12 -5.55
N TYR A 65 -14.38 -22.11 -6.31
CA TYR A 65 -14.51 -22.90 -7.53
C TYR A 65 -13.44 -22.50 -8.57
N ILE A 66 -13.25 -21.22 -8.84
CA ILE A 66 -12.23 -20.74 -9.79
C ILE A 66 -10.83 -21.12 -9.30
N VAL A 67 -10.50 -20.83 -8.05
CA VAL A 67 -9.21 -21.19 -7.45
C VAL A 67 -8.95 -22.69 -7.59
N SER A 68 -9.96 -23.53 -7.32
CA SER A 68 -9.87 -24.98 -7.46
C SER A 68 -9.72 -25.42 -8.92
N ALA A 69 -10.58 -24.93 -9.82
CA ALA A 69 -10.61 -25.28 -11.23
C ALA A 69 -9.29 -25.01 -11.94
N PHE A 70 -8.56 -24.00 -11.48
CA PHE A 70 -7.27 -23.63 -12.04
C PHE A 70 -6.07 -23.94 -11.14
N ASN A 71 -6.28 -24.57 -9.98
CA ASN A 71 -5.23 -24.91 -9.01
C ASN A 71 -4.34 -23.70 -8.64
N ALA A 72 -4.98 -22.55 -8.37
CA ALA A 72 -4.30 -21.31 -8.04
C ALA A 72 -3.61 -21.42 -6.68
N LYS A 73 -2.30 -21.16 -6.64
CA LYS A 73 -1.49 -21.23 -5.40
C LYS A 73 -1.21 -19.86 -4.76
N SER A 74 -1.38 -18.79 -5.52
CA SER A 74 -1.13 -17.41 -5.12
C SER A 74 -2.08 -16.49 -5.86
N LEU A 75 -2.35 -15.33 -5.27
CA LEU A 75 -3.14 -14.28 -5.89
C LEU A 75 -2.23 -13.14 -6.28
N GLU A 76 -2.37 -12.68 -7.53
CA GLU A 76 -1.62 -11.51 -7.98
C GLU A 76 -2.23 -10.25 -7.39
N LYS A 77 -3.55 -10.15 -7.40
CA LYS A 77 -4.23 -8.96 -6.91
C LYS A 77 -5.61 -9.27 -6.35
N VAL A 78 -5.92 -8.72 -5.19
CA VAL A 78 -7.26 -8.72 -4.60
C VAL A 78 -7.69 -7.28 -4.40
N THR A 79 -8.78 -6.87 -5.04
CA THR A 79 -9.38 -5.55 -4.85
C THR A 79 -10.72 -5.69 -4.14
N ILE A 80 -10.80 -5.11 -2.94
CA ILE A 80 -11.96 -5.17 -2.07
C ILE A 80 -12.60 -3.78 -2.03
N ASP A 81 -13.88 -3.70 -2.37
CA ASP A 81 -14.70 -2.53 -2.08
C ASP A 81 -15.46 -2.79 -0.79
N VAL A 82 -15.19 -2.00 0.25
CA VAL A 82 -15.73 -2.21 1.60
C VAL A 82 -17.26 -2.19 1.61
N LYS A 83 -17.89 -1.43 0.69
CA LYS A 83 -19.36 -1.37 0.57
C LYS A 83 -19.98 -2.74 0.27
N PHE A 84 -19.27 -3.58 -0.48
CA PHE A 84 -19.73 -4.89 -0.92
C PHE A 84 -19.04 -6.03 -0.18
N MET A 85 -18.17 -5.72 0.78
CA MET A 85 -17.36 -6.70 1.45
C MET A 85 -18.21 -7.61 2.35
N LYS A 86 -17.93 -8.92 2.25
CA LYS A 86 -18.45 -9.94 3.16
C LYS A 86 -17.31 -10.51 4.00
N ARG A 87 -17.56 -10.61 5.31
CA ARG A 87 -16.62 -11.17 6.29
C ARG A 87 -16.06 -12.53 5.84
N SER A 88 -16.96 -13.46 5.50
CA SER A 88 -16.62 -14.81 5.08
C SER A 88 -15.72 -14.90 3.84
N PHE A 89 -15.83 -13.96 2.90
CA PHE A 89 -14.94 -13.90 1.74
C PHE A 89 -13.52 -13.51 2.14
N VAL A 90 -13.39 -12.49 2.97
CA VAL A 90 -12.10 -11.99 3.42
C VAL A 90 -11.39 -12.99 4.33
N GLU A 91 -12.11 -13.63 5.25
CA GLU A 91 -11.58 -14.74 6.05
C GLU A 91 -11.08 -15.88 5.17
N TRP A 92 -11.84 -16.26 4.14
CA TRP A 92 -11.42 -17.30 3.19
C TRP A 92 -10.17 -16.89 2.40
N VAL A 93 -10.12 -15.69 1.83
CA VAL A 93 -8.94 -15.20 1.08
C VAL A 93 -7.69 -15.24 1.95
N ASN A 94 -7.79 -14.76 3.20
CA ASN A 94 -6.62 -14.71 4.08
C ASN A 94 -6.19 -16.10 4.57
N ASN A 95 -7.12 -17.01 4.82
CA ASN A 95 -6.77 -18.36 5.25
C ASN A 95 -6.15 -19.19 4.12
N GLU A 96 -6.70 -19.13 2.90
CA GLU A 96 -6.20 -19.91 1.76
C GLU A 96 -4.89 -19.34 1.19
N PHE A 97 -4.72 -18.02 1.25
CA PHE A 97 -3.62 -17.30 0.61
C PHE A 97 -2.74 -16.50 1.59
N ASP A 98 -2.68 -16.88 2.88
CA ASP A 98 -1.80 -16.22 3.86
C ASP A 98 -0.36 -16.13 3.34
N GLY A 99 0.14 -14.90 3.15
CA GLY A 99 1.48 -14.62 2.62
C GLY A 99 1.68 -14.93 1.12
N LYS A 100 0.60 -15.25 0.39
CA LYS A 100 0.61 -15.59 -1.04
C LYS A 100 -0.19 -14.61 -1.90
N ILE A 101 -0.43 -13.41 -1.38
CA ILE A 101 -1.11 -12.31 -2.09
C ILE A 101 -0.06 -11.26 -2.43
N ASN A 102 0.15 -10.99 -3.73
CA ASN A 102 1.10 -9.96 -4.13
C ASN A 102 0.53 -8.56 -3.83
N HIS A 103 -0.65 -8.23 -4.38
CA HIS A 103 -1.29 -6.94 -4.16
C HIS A 103 -2.66 -7.09 -3.48
N MET A 104 -2.87 -6.35 -2.40
CA MET A 104 -4.17 -6.20 -1.77
C MET A 104 -4.57 -4.72 -1.80
N ILE A 105 -5.73 -4.42 -2.38
CA ILE A 105 -6.25 -3.06 -2.50
C ILE A 105 -7.62 -3.00 -1.84
N VAL A 106 -7.81 -2.03 -0.96
CA VAL A 106 -9.04 -1.80 -0.22
C VAL A 106 -9.57 -0.40 -0.56
N ASN A 107 -10.73 -0.34 -1.20
CA ASN A 107 -11.44 0.90 -1.51
C ASN A 107 -12.48 1.14 -0.40
N ILE A 108 -12.39 2.28 0.27
CA ILE A 108 -13.25 2.63 1.40
C ILE A 108 -14.13 3.82 1.03
N GLU A 109 -15.44 3.61 1.01
CA GLU A 109 -16.48 4.63 0.73
C GLU A 109 -17.15 5.15 2.02
N PHE A 110 -17.81 6.32 1.94
CA PHE A 110 -18.53 6.94 3.06
C PHE A 110 -19.67 6.05 3.57
N GLY A 111 -19.85 5.97 4.90
CA GLY A 111 -20.97 5.27 5.52
C GLY A 111 -20.87 3.75 5.50
N SER A 112 -19.73 3.17 5.11
CA SER A 112 -19.53 1.73 5.25
C SER A 112 -19.48 1.38 6.74
N ALA A 113 -20.58 0.87 7.29
CA ALA A 113 -20.73 0.41 8.68
C ALA A 113 -19.87 -0.82 9.01
N LEU A 114 -18.99 -1.22 8.10
CA LEU A 114 -18.10 -2.34 8.29
C LEU A 114 -17.00 -1.92 9.27
N ASN A 115 -16.81 -2.76 10.28
CA ASN A 115 -15.90 -2.50 11.37
C ASN A 115 -14.50 -2.31 10.79
N ARG A 116 -14.01 -1.07 10.75
CA ARG A 116 -12.75 -0.68 10.08
C ARG A 116 -11.57 -1.50 10.60
N GLU A 117 -11.62 -1.86 11.88
CA GLU A 117 -10.71 -2.76 12.59
C GLU A 117 -10.58 -4.13 11.90
N TYR A 118 -11.68 -4.67 11.38
CA TYR A 118 -11.71 -5.97 10.72
C TYR A 118 -10.86 -6.01 9.44
N LEU A 119 -10.76 -4.91 8.69
CA LEU A 119 -9.94 -4.87 7.48
C LEU A 119 -8.45 -5.07 7.80
N PHE A 120 -7.96 -4.42 8.86
CA PHE A 120 -6.56 -4.52 9.27
C PHE A 120 -6.24 -5.85 9.95
N GLU A 121 -7.18 -6.40 10.72
CA GLU A 121 -7.03 -7.72 11.32
C GLU A 121 -6.94 -8.85 10.29
N THR A 122 -7.52 -8.63 9.11
CA THR A 122 -7.63 -9.66 8.09
C THR A 122 -6.57 -9.54 7.01
N CYS A 123 -6.17 -8.34 6.58
CA CYS A 123 -5.16 -8.12 5.53
C CYS A 123 -3.72 -8.32 6.05
N ARG A 124 -3.40 -9.50 6.60
CA ARG A 124 -2.20 -9.70 7.44
C ARG A 124 -0.89 -9.73 6.67
N LYS A 125 -0.86 -10.31 5.46
CA LYS A 125 0.38 -10.51 4.71
C LYS A 125 0.16 -10.40 3.21
N SER A 126 0.64 -9.30 2.64
CA SER A 126 0.80 -9.10 1.21
C SER A 126 2.14 -8.43 0.92
N LYS A 127 2.62 -8.46 -0.33
CA LYS A 127 3.78 -7.64 -0.70
C LYS A 127 3.43 -6.16 -0.74
N TYR A 128 2.23 -5.86 -1.25
CA TYR A 128 1.69 -4.52 -1.36
C TYR A 128 0.29 -4.44 -0.74
N LEU A 129 0.05 -3.41 0.06
CA LEU A 129 -1.25 -3.11 0.65
C LEU A 129 -1.66 -1.66 0.33
N GLY A 130 -2.78 -1.47 -0.35
CA GLY A 130 -3.26 -0.15 -0.75
C GLY A 130 -4.61 0.19 -0.14
N PHE A 131 -4.74 1.35 0.49
CA PHE A 131 -5.98 1.91 1.00
C PHE A 131 -6.37 3.15 0.20
N TYR A 132 -7.49 3.06 -0.52
CA TYR A 132 -8.08 4.17 -1.26
C TYR A 132 -9.30 4.69 -0.51
N CYS A 133 -9.10 5.77 0.24
CA CYS A 133 -10.16 6.43 0.99
C CYS A 133 -10.83 7.48 0.10
N ASN A 134 -12.14 7.37 -0.13
CA ASN A 134 -12.86 8.40 -0.90
C ASN A 134 -13.12 9.68 -0.09
N HIS A 135 -13.05 9.61 1.25
CA HIS A 135 -13.28 10.74 2.16
C HIS A 135 -12.46 10.63 3.47
N ASN A 136 -12.58 11.65 4.33
CA ASN A 136 -11.91 11.85 5.63
C ASN A 136 -12.13 10.67 6.60
N LEU A 137 -11.43 9.57 6.41
CA LEU A 137 -11.47 8.42 7.29
C LEU A 137 -10.52 8.64 8.46
N GLU A 138 -11.10 8.77 9.66
CA GLU A 138 -10.37 8.64 10.92
C GLU A 138 -9.76 7.25 10.98
N PHE A 139 -8.46 7.22 10.72
CA PHE A 139 -7.67 6.02 10.62
C PHE A 139 -7.11 5.73 12.01
N GLN A 140 -7.82 4.90 12.78
CA GLN A 140 -7.26 4.29 13.99
C GLN A 140 -6.62 2.98 13.57
N TYR A 141 -5.30 2.99 13.50
CA TYR A 141 -4.54 1.86 13.03
C TYR A 141 -4.51 0.76 14.09
N VAL A 142 -5.04 -0.42 13.76
CA VAL A 142 -4.95 -1.62 14.60
C VAL A 142 -3.79 -2.46 14.10
N SER A 143 -2.90 -2.81 15.03
CA SER A 143 -1.75 -3.67 14.78
C SER A 143 -2.20 -5.04 14.25
N ASN A 144 -1.44 -5.61 13.28
CA ASN A 144 -1.29 -7.05 12.96
C ASN A 144 -1.10 -7.37 11.46
N PHE A 145 -0.54 -6.47 10.65
CA PHE A 145 -0.10 -6.84 9.29
C PHE A 145 1.40 -6.69 9.09
N THR A 146 1.89 -7.32 8.03
CA THR A 146 3.26 -7.23 7.55
C THR A 146 3.22 -7.13 6.04
N THR A 147 3.72 -6.02 5.50
CA THR A 147 3.80 -5.78 4.05
C THR A 147 5.17 -5.19 3.71
N ASP A 148 5.58 -5.28 2.45
CA ASP A 148 6.77 -4.56 1.99
C ASP A 148 6.39 -3.11 1.70
N ASP A 149 5.33 -2.91 0.93
CA ASP A 149 4.78 -1.62 0.58
C ASP A 149 3.39 -1.42 1.18
N ILE A 150 3.15 -0.24 1.74
CA ILE A 150 1.81 0.26 2.03
C ILE A 150 1.56 1.60 1.35
N PHE A 151 0.39 1.73 0.75
CA PHE A 151 -0.10 2.95 0.14
C PHE A 151 -1.38 3.38 0.83
N ILE A 152 -1.46 4.65 1.23
CA ILE A 152 -2.63 5.24 1.86
C ILE A 152 -2.96 6.52 1.12
N ASN A 153 -4.17 6.58 0.56
CA ASN A 153 -4.68 7.76 -0.14
C ASN A 153 -5.75 8.45 0.70
N LYS A 154 -5.66 9.77 0.89
CA LYS A 154 -6.67 10.63 1.54
C LYS A 154 -7.08 10.23 2.98
N ALA A 155 -6.21 9.57 3.75
CA ALA A 155 -6.49 9.26 5.17
C ALA A 155 -6.30 10.50 6.07
N ARG A 156 -7.21 10.72 7.04
CA ARG A 156 -7.22 11.93 7.90
C ARG A 156 -7.86 11.70 9.28
N PRO A 157 -7.26 12.17 10.40
CA PRO A 157 -5.87 12.57 10.57
C PRO A 157 -4.98 11.35 10.85
N LEU A 158 -3.82 11.28 10.18
CA LEU A 158 -2.77 10.34 10.56
C LEU A 158 -2.03 10.92 11.78
N LYS A 159 -1.98 10.19 12.90
CA LYS A 159 -1.31 10.62 14.13
C LYS A 159 0.04 9.92 14.29
N LEU A 160 0.88 10.42 15.19
CA LEU A 160 2.16 9.84 15.56
C LEU A 160 2.08 8.32 15.81
N ASP A 161 1.12 7.86 16.60
CA ASP A 161 0.96 6.42 16.89
C ASP A 161 0.72 5.59 15.62
N SER A 162 0.00 6.15 14.64
CA SER A 162 -0.21 5.49 13.35
C SER A 162 1.08 5.43 12.53
N LEU A 163 1.89 6.48 12.52
CA LEU A 163 3.21 6.48 11.87
C LEU A 163 4.17 5.49 12.51
N ILE A 164 4.18 5.43 13.85
CA ILE A 164 4.97 4.44 14.60
C ILE A 164 4.55 3.03 14.19
N ALA A 165 3.25 2.74 14.20
CA ALA A 165 2.75 1.42 13.88
C ALA A 165 3.01 1.02 12.41
N LEU A 166 2.85 1.95 11.46
CA LEU A 166 3.23 1.76 10.06
C LEU A 166 4.74 1.46 9.93
N SER A 167 5.57 2.17 10.69
CA SER A 167 7.02 2.00 10.63
C SER A 167 7.49 0.63 11.11
N GLN A 168 6.73 -0.01 12.01
CA GLN A 168 7.00 -1.36 12.51
C GLN A 168 6.53 -2.46 11.55
N GLN A 169 5.55 -2.17 10.69
CA GLN A 169 4.83 -3.19 9.91
C GLN A 169 5.15 -3.19 8.42
N SER A 170 5.68 -2.09 7.89
CA SER A 170 5.96 -1.90 6.46
C SER A 170 7.41 -1.50 6.22
N THR A 171 8.00 -1.94 5.10
CA THR A 171 9.34 -1.48 4.67
C THR A 171 9.26 -0.11 3.99
N SER A 172 8.15 0.13 3.28
CA SER A 172 7.90 1.29 2.45
C SER A 172 6.49 1.80 2.72
N VAL A 173 6.35 3.09 3.01
CA VAL A 173 5.07 3.75 3.31
C VAL A 173 4.85 4.90 2.34
N THR A 174 3.71 4.92 1.66
CA THR A 174 3.31 6.00 0.77
C THR A 174 2.03 6.65 1.28
N LEU A 175 2.11 7.93 1.61
CA LEU A 175 1.02 8.77 2.09
C LEU A 175 0.65 9.77 0.99
N PHE A 176 -0.44 9.50 0.28
CA PHE A 176 -0.88 10.30 -0.84
C PHE A 176 -2.10 11.15 -0.46
N ASP A 177 -2.00 12.47 -0.57
CA ASP A 177 -3.12 13.40 -0.34
C ASP A 177 -3.77 13.30 1.06
N CYS A 178 -3.03 12.79 2.05
CA CYS A 178 -3.41 12.78 3.47
C CYS A 178 -3.46 14.23 4.00
N SER A 179 -4.25 14.51 5.04
CA SER A 179 -4.54 15.89 5.49
C SER A 179 -3.32 16.75 5.77
N ALA A 180 -3.05 17.66 4.83
CA ALA A 180 -2.51 18.97 5.15
C ALA A 180 -3.57 19.77 5.96
N PRO A 181 -3.16 20.58 6.95
CA PRO A 181 -1.78 20.91 7.34
C PRO A 181 -1.17 20.00 8.45
N THR A 182 -1.93 19.06 9.04
CA THR A 182 -1.47 18.31 10.22
C THR A 182 -0.45 17.22 9.95
N ILE A 183 -0.42 16.63 8.74
CA ILE A 183 0.52 15.55 8.41
C ILE A 183 1.97 15.93 8.70
N PHE A 184 2.28 17.21 8.54
CA PHE A 184 3.61 17.73 8.72
C PHE A 184 4.08 17.72 10.17
N ALA A 185 3.26 18.26 11.09
CA ALA A 185 3.55 18.23 12.51
C ALA A 185 3.74 16.80 13.00
N GLU A 186 2.98 15.85 12.44
CA GLU A 186 3.05 14.43 12.76
C GLU A 186 4.32 13.77 12.19
N LEU A 187 4.75 14.13 10.97
CA LEU A 187 6.04 13.68 10.42
C LEU A 187 7.23 14.22 11.21
N SER A 188 7.21 15.50 11.60
CA SER A 188 8.26 16.09 12.44
C SER A 188 8.27 15.44 13.83
N SER A 189 7.09 15.19 14.42
CA SER A 189 6.96 14.48 15.71
C SER A 189 7.45 13.04 15.61
N PHE A 190 7.16 12.34 14.51
CA PHE A 190 7.66 11.00 14.25
C PHE A 190 9.18 10.97 14.15
N LEU A 191 9.78 11.96 13.47
CA LEU A 191 11.23 12.04 13.38
C LEU A 191 11.88 12.35 14.74
N LYS A 192 11.32 13.27 15.54
CA LYS A 192 11.77 13.54 16.93
C LYS A 192 11.70 12.26 17.77
N TYR A 193 10.55 11.57 17.72
CA TYR A 193 10.36 10.29 18.40
C TYR A 193 11.41 9.24 18.00
N TRP A 194 11.68 9.08 16.70
CA TRP A 194 12.69 8.13 16.21
C TRP A 194 14.11 8.48 16.69
N MET A 195 14.44 9.77 16.72
CA MET A 195 15.73 10.29 17.20
C MET A 195 15.93 10.04 18.69
N GLU A 196 14.92 10.34 19.51
CA GLU A 196 15.00 10.29 20.97
C GLU A 196 14.94 8.87 21.53
N THR A 197 14.08 8.02 20.96
CA THR A 197 13.80 6.69 21.54
C THR A 197 14.77 5.61 21.10
N GLY A 198 15.55 5.86 20.05
CA GLY A 198 16.33 4.79 19.42
C GLY A 198 15.44 3.71 18.78
N CYS A 199 14.14 3.99 18.55
CA CYS A 199 13.18 3.00 18.07
C CYS A 199 13.69 2.31 16.80
N ARG A 200 13.66 0.97 16.83
CA ARG A 200 13.99 0.12 15.70
C ARG A 200 12.71 -0.08 14.89
N MET A 201 12.80 0.17 13.59
CA MET A 201 11.66 0.09 12.68
C MET A 201 12.00 -0.79 11.48
N LYS A 202 10.97 -1.36 10.85
CA LYS A 202 11.06 -2.07 9.57
C LYS A 202 11.14 -1.09 8.40
N MET A 203 10.51 0.07 8.56
CA MET A 203 10.42 1.09 7.52
C MET A 203 11.78 1.68 7.18
N LYS A 204 12.06 1.69 5.88
CA LYS A 204 13.24 2.30 5.29
C LYS A 204 12.89 3.45 4.37
N TYR A 205 11.66 3.48 3.87
CA TYR A 205 11.19 4.52 2.96
C TYR A 205 9.83 5.05 3.39
N LEU A 206 9.70 6.37 3.40
CA LEU A 206 8.43 7.06 3.57
C LEU A 206 8.30 8.15 2.51
N TYR A 207 7.25 8.07 1.71
CA TYR A 207 6.82 9.09 0.77
C TYR A 207 5.59 9.80 1.32
N ALA A 208 5.57 11.12 1.28
CA ALA A 208 4.40 11.92 1.62
C ALA A 208 4.18 13.04 0.60
N LEU A 209 2.96 13.16 0.10
CA LEU A 209 2.53 14.33 -0.68
C LEU A 209 1.87 15.35 0.27
N THR A 210 2.47 16.53 0.42
CA THR A 210 2.04 17.60 1.33
C THR A 210 1.86 18.93 0.61
N GLU A 211 1.24 19.92 1.24
CA GLU A 211 1.04 21.28 0.69
C GLU A 211 2.11 22.29 1.17
N ILE A 212 2.99 21.88 2.10
CA ILE A 212 3.92 22.80 2.81
C ILE A 212 5.37 22.63 2.29
N PRO A 213 6.17 23.72 2.19
CA PRO A 213 7.59 23.66 1.80
C PRO A 213 8.52 23.03 2.87
N GLN A 214 9.64 22.47 2.41
CA GLN A 214 10.67 21.78 3.22
C GLN A 214 11.19 22.54 4.46
N LYS A 215 11.27 23.87 4.40
CA LYS A 215 11.97 24.68 5.42
C LYS A 215 11.33 24.63 6.81
N GLU A 216 10.07 24.22 6.90
CA GLU A 216 9.35 24.15 8.17
C GLU A 216 9.61 22.82 8.91
N PHE A 217 10.32 21.85 8.32
CA PHE A 217 10.26 20.42 8.72
C PHE A 217 11.17 20.06 9.90
N LEU A 218 12.24 20.84 10.08
CA LEU A 218 13.30 20.60 11.04
C LEU A 218 13.60 21.83 11.93
N PRO A 219 12.59 22.53 12.51
CA PRO A 219 12.89 23.46 13.58
C PRO A 219 13.42 22.58 14.72
N ASP A 220 14.64 22.83 15.17
CA ASP A 220 15.29 22.15 16.29
C ASP A 220 15.94 20.79 16.00
N MET A 221 16.29 20.47 14.74
CA MET A 221 17.16 19.31 14.45
C MET A 221 18.44 19.73 13.74
N ASP A 222 19.56 19.16 14.15
CA ASP A 222 20.81 19.25 13.41
C ASP A 222 20.74 18.40 12.15
N TYR A 223 21.08 19.00 11.01
CA TYR A 223 21.12 18.32 9.73
C TYR A 223 22.27 18.79 8.86
N GLU A 224 22.79 17.86 8.07
CA GLU A 224 23.80 18.14 7.04
C GLU A 224 23.11 18.29 5.68
N ARG A 225 23.47 19.33 4.93
CA ARG A 225 23.03 19.51 3.54
C ARG A 225 23.93 18.70 2.61
N VAL A 226 23.34 17.94 1.72
CA VAL A 226 24.05 17.19 0.68
C VAL A 226 23.94 17.93 -0.65
N ASP A 227 25.06 18.07 -1.34
CA ASP A 227 25.14 18.77 -2.62
C ASP A 227 24.17 18.14 -3.65
N PRO A 228 23.36 18.95 -4.38
CA PRO A 228 22.42 18.45 -5.38
C PRO A 228 23.05 17.64 -6.53
N SER A 229 24.36 17.74 -6.77
CA SER A 229 25.08 16.93 -7.76
C SER A 229 25.34 15.51 -7.28
N VAL A 230 25.30 15.26 -5.97
CA VAL A 230 25.55 13.93 -5.38
C VAL A 230 24.32 13.07 -5.59
N ARG A 231 24.50 11.98 -6.36
CA ARG A 231 23.50 10.93 -6.54
C ARG A 231 23.60 9.92 -5.41
N ARG A 232 22.45 9.55 -4.84
CA ARG A 232 22.32 8.63 -3.71
C ARG A 232 21.44 7.47 -4.13
N HIS A 233 21.92 6.26 -3.86
CA HIS A 233 21.24 5.02 -4.19
C HIS A 233 20.80 4.35 -2.89
N PHE A 234 19.55 3.90 -2.86
CA PHE A 234 18.99 3.32 -1.65
C PHE A 234 18.17 2.07 -1.97
N GLN A 235 18.55 0.94 -1.37
CA GLN A 235 17.81 -0.32 -1.48
C GLN A 235 16.73 -0.36 -0.40
N VAL A 236 15.46 -0.27 -0.81
CA VAL A 236 14.34 -0.33 0.12
C VAL A 236 14.01 -1.81 0.40
N HIS A 237 13.63 -2.56 -0.62
CA HIS A 237 13.46 -4.02 -0.60
C HIS A 237 13.76 -4.58 -2.00
N ASP A 238 13.79 -5.90 -2.19
CA ASP A 238 14.30 -6.57 -3.41
C ASP A 238 13.78 -5.98 -4.73
N GLU A 239 12.52 -5.55 -4.75
CA GLU A 239 11.83 -5.03 -5.94
C GLU A 239 11.90 -3.50 -6.08
N TYR A 240 12.40 -2.78 -5.07
CA TYR A 240 12.44 -1.32 -5.07
C TYR A 240 13.80 -0.72 -4.66
N LYS A 241 14.37 0.03 -5.61
CA LYS A 241 15.56 0.87 -5.43
C LYS A 241 15.19 2.32 -5.68
N ALA A 242 15.47 3.18 -4.70
CA ALA A 242 15.31 4.62 -4.86
C ALA A 242 16.64 5.25 -5.29
N ILE A 243 16.55 6.24 -6.18
CA ILE A 243 17.68 7.05 -6.62
C ILE A 243 17.27 8.51 -6.52
N PHE A 244 18.00 9.29 -5.74
CA PHE A 244 17.72 10.71 -5.53
C PHE A 244 19.01 11.53 -5.50
N ALA A 245 18.89 12.85 -5.54
CA ALA A 245 20.03 13.76 -5.60
C ALA A 245 19.99 14.76 -4.45
N GLY A 246 21.13 14.98 -3.79
CA GLY A 246 21.25 15.90 -2.65
C GLY A 246 20.36 15.54 -1.47
N GLY A 247 19.67 16.57 -0.94
CA GLY A 247 18.77 16.47 0.20
C GLY A 247 19.42 16.87 1.53
N LEU A 248 18.79 16.47 2.62
CA LEU A 248 19.27 16.65 3.99
C LEU A 248 19.59 15.29 4.60
N THR A 249 20.50 15.30 5.57
CA THR A 249 20.88 14.12 6.32
C THR A 249 20.78 14.45 7.80
N VAL A 250 19.96 13.71 8.55
CA VAL A 250 19.83 13.82 10.01
C VAL A 250 20.40 12.55 10.63
N ARG A 251 21.31 12.70 11.60
CA ARG A 251 22.01 11.59 12.25
C ARG A 251 21.56 11.44 13.70
N ARG A 252 21.10 10.23 14.04
CA ARG A 252 20.76 9.81 15.40
C ARG A 252 22.03 9.48 16.20
N PHE A 253 21.94 9.54 17.52
CA PHE A 253 23.07 9.32 18.44
C PHE A 253 23.77 7.97 18.28
N ASP A 254 23.07 6.93 17.80
CA ASP A 254 23.60 5.59 17.57
C ASP A 254 24.21 5.39 16.18
N GLY A 255 24.33 6.47 15.41
CA GLY A 255 24.87 6.45 14.06
C GLY A 255 23.86 6.12 12.97
N ALA A 256 22.61 5.78 13.31
CA ALA A 256 21.53 5.69 12.34
C ALA A 256 21.24 7.07 11.73
N VAL A 257 20.75 7.09 10.51
CA VAL A 257 20.60 8.28 9.69
C VAL A 257 19.29 8.23 8.92
N VAL A 258 18.65 9.37 8.77
CA VAL A 258 17.60 9.56 7.77
C VAL A 258 18.04 10.58 6.73
N SER A 259 17.80 10.25 5.47
CA SER A 259 18.01 11.16 4.35
C SER A 259 16.67 11.70 3.89
N ILE A 260 16.57 13.00 3.71
CA ILE A 260 15.31 13.68 3.47
C ILE A 260 15.40 14.49 2.19
N CYS A 261 14.51 14.20 1.25
CA CYS A 261 14.42 14.91 -0.02
C CYS A 261 13.05 15.56 -0.16
N THR A 262 13.03 16.71 -0.81
CA THR A 262 11.77 17.37 -1.13
C THR A 262 11.76 17.82 -2.57
N THR A 263 10.67 17.50 -3.26
CA THR A 263 10.47 17.84 -4.66
C THR A 263 9.18 18.64 -4.78
N PRO A 264 9.23 19.96 -5.06
CA PRO A 264 8.03 20.73 -5.34
C PRO A 264 7.40 20.27 -6.66
N ILE A 265 6.07 20.18 -6.70
CA ILE A 265 5.34 19.84 -7.91
C ILE A 265 5.03 21.14 -8.66
N SER A 266 5.58 21.31 -9.86
CA SER A 266 5.54 22.57 -10.61
C SER A 266 4.15 23.07 -11.02
N ARG A 267 3.09 22.26 -10.88
CA ARG A 267 1.71 22.60 -11.30
C ARG A 267 0.72 22.77 -10.15
N VAL A 268 1.08 22.43 -8.93
CA VAL A 268 0.20 22.51 -7.75
C VAL A 268 1.02 22.96 -6.55
N PRO A 269 0.42 23.64 -5.56
CA PRO A 269 1.11 23.99 -4.32
C PRO A 269 1.29 22.74 -3.44
N LYS A 270 1.95 21.72 -3.97
CA LYS A 270 2.26 20.48 -3.29
C LYS A 270 3.74 20.16 -3.41
N THR A 271 4.26 19.56 -2.35
CA THR A 271 5.63 19.10 -2.22
C THR A 271 5.60 17.62 -1.91
N ILE A 272 6.41 16.87 -2.63
CA ILE A 272 6.75 15.49 -2.28
C ILE A 272 7.84 15.57 -1.22
N VAL A 273 7.67 14.85 -0.11
CA VAL A 273 8.69 14.66 0.92
C VAL A 273 9.00 13.18 1.00
N GLU A 274 10.28 12.84 0.95
CA GLU A 274 10.77 11.47 0.99
C GLU A 274 11.79 11.32 2.11
N PHE A 275 11.65 10.25 2.90
CA PHE A 275 12.56 9.86 3.95
C PHE A 275 13.17 8.50 3.63
N TYR A 276 14.48 8.39 3.81
CA TYR A 276 15.24 7.15 3.63
C TYR A 276 16.04 6.84 4.90
N PHE A 277 15.64 5.82 5.66
CA PHE A 277 16.22 5.46 6.97
C PHE A 277 17.30 4.37 6.83
N TRP A 278 18.47 4.55 7.46
CA TRP A 278 19.62 3.63 7.36
C TRP A 278 20.55 3.68 8.59
N PRO A 279 21.41 2.68 8.86
CA PRO A 279 21.55 1.41 8.16
C PRO A 279 20.36 0.47 8.39
N ASP A 280 20.17 -0.47 7.46
CA ASP A 280 19.19 -1.54 7.58
C ASP A 280 19.56 -2.45 8.76
N TYR A 281 18.62 -2.67 9.69
CA TYR A 281 18.86 -3.58 10.81
C TYR A 281 18.97 -5.06 10.36
N ASN A 282 18.61 -5.39 9.12
CA ASN A 282 18.87 -6.72 8.54
C ASN A 282 20.34 -7.01 8.19
N GLY A 283 21.29 -6.18 8.64
CA GLY A 283 22.70 -6.57 8.73
C GLY A 283 23.51 -6.50 7.44
N SER A 284 22.94 -6.03 6.33
CA SER A 284 23.74 -5.66 5.17
C SER A 284 24.15 -4.18 5.28
N MET A 285 25.40 -3.93 5.64
CA MET A 285 26.08 -2.70 5.24
C MET A 285 26.17 -2.68 3.72
N GLY A 286 25.11 -2.19 3.06
CA GLY A 286 25.19 -1.79 1.66
C GLY A 286 26.11 -0.57 1.57
N SER A 287 27.14 -0.67 0.75
CA SER A 287 28.10 0.39 0.49
C SER A 287 27.40 1.67 0.02
N LEU A 288 27.81 2.80 0.61
CA LEU A 288 27.57 4.16 0.10
C LEU A 288 28.22 4.34 -1.27
#